data_AF-A0A5M5HUA8-F1
#
_entry.id   AF-A0A5M5HUA8-F1
#
_cell.length_a   1.000
_cell.length_b   1.000
_cell.length_c   1.000
_cell.angle_alpha   90.00
_cell.angle_beta   90.00
_cell.angle_gamma   90.00
#
_symmetry.space_group_name_H-M   'P 1'
#
loop_
_entity.id
_entity.type
_entity.pdbx_description
1 polymer ?
#
loop_
_entity_poly.entity_id
_entity_poly.type
_entity_poly.pdbx_seq_one_letter_code
_entity_poly.pdbx_strand_id
1 'polypeptide(L)'
;MNLLITPKEQILAELQNIDSFLNITMSENAEEAVQRGNDLAVYVARSGKLLADSKYWLNETMKSEVMQTLVDTAKNAKATATAINALISSLCREERYLVDWCERCNRTATHQLSWCVTVISKAKEEMKMAGMHNNKK
;
A
#
# COMPACT_ATOMS: atom_id res chain seq x y z
N MET A 1 -21.39 14.47 -2.28
CA MET A 1 -20.17 14.29 -3.09
C MET A 1 -20.27 12.93 -3.76
N ASN A 2 -20.20 12.83 -5.08
CA ASN A 2 -20.24 11.53 -5.76
C ASN A 2 -18.80 11.02 -5.85
N LEU A 3 -18.41 10.17 -4.91
CA LEU A 3 -17.05 9.64 -4.83
C LEU A 3 -16.90 8.45 -5.78
N LEU A 4 -15.81 8.44 -6.57
CA LEU A 4 -15.47 7.31 -7.42
C LEU A 4 -14.67 6.27 -6.62
N ILE A 5 -15.39 5.45 -5.86
CA ILE A 5 -14.82 4.41 -5.01
C ILE A 5 -14.55 3.14 -5.83
N THR A 6 -13.33 2.60 -5.74
CA THR A 6 -12.98 1.32 -6.37
C THR A 6 -13.65 0.17 -5.60
N PRO A 7 -14.36 -0.76 -6.27
CA PRO A 7 -14.97 -1.93 -5.62
C PRO A 7 -13.95 -2.83 -4.91
N LYS A 8 -14.35 -3.48 -3.81
CA LYS A 8 -13.45 -4.30 -2.96
C LYS A 8 -12.70 -5.37 -3.75
N GLU A 9 -13.37 -6.04 -4.68
CA GLU A 9 -12.81 -7.10 -5.51
C GLU A 9 -11.75 -6.56 -6.46
N GLN A 10 -11.96 -5.35 -6.98
CA GLN A 10 -10.99 -4.66 -7.82
C GLN A 10 -9.80 -4.15 -7.00
N ILE A 11 -10.02 -3.66 -5.77
CA ILE A 11 -8.92 -3.32 -4.85
C ILE A 11 -8.03 -4.55 -4.65
N LEU A 12 -8.64 -5.70 -4.34
CA LEU A 12 -7.92 -6.95 -4.13
C LEU A 12 -7.09 -7.36 -5.35
N ALA A 13 -7.71 -7.36 -6.54
CA ALA A 13 -7.04 -7.74 -7.79
C ALA A 13 -5.85 -6.80 -8.11
N GLU A 14 -6.02 -5.49 -7.91
CA GLU A 14 -4.95 -4.53 -8.15
C GLU A 14 -3.82 -4.66 -7.12
N LEU A 15 -4.14 -4.90 -5.84
CA LEU A 15 -3.13 -5.18 -4.82
C LEU A 15 -2.32 -6.45 -5.13
N GLN A 16 -2.96 -7.51 -5.63
CA GLN A 16 -2.25 -8.72 -6.06
C GLN A 16 -1.25 -8.43 -7.19
N ASN A 17 -1.63 -7.60 -8.16
CA ASN A 17 -0.74 -7.20 -9.24
C ASN A 17 0.44 -6.35 -8.73
N ILE A 18 0.16 -5.38 -7.86
CA ILE A 18 1.19 -4.53 -7.24
C ILE A 18 2.15 -5.38 -6.41
N ASP A 19 1.62 -6.24 -5.55
CA ASP A 19 2.40 -7.13 -4.67
C ASP A 19 3.30 -8.07 -5.49
N SER A 20 2.76 -8.65 -6.57
CA SER A 20 3.54 -9.49 -7.49
C SER A 20 4.73 -8.73 -8.07
N PHE A 21 4.54 -7.47 -8.49
CA PHE A 21 5.65 -6.62 -8.97
C PHE A 21 6.66 -6.26 -7.87
N LEU A 22 6.18 -5.97 -6.66
CA LEU A 22 7.04 -5.61 -5.53
C LEU A 22 7.92 -6.77 -5.05
N ASN A 23 7.52 -8.02 -5.30
CA ASN A 23 8.28 -9.23 -5.00
C ASN A 23 9.33 -9.60 -6.07
N ILE A 24 9.47 -8.82 -7.14
CA ILE A 24 10.52 -9.00 -8.15
C ILE A 24 11.82 -8.35 -7.67
N THR A 25 12.93 -9.09 -7.70
CA THR A 25 14.27 -8.55 -7.41
C THR A 25 14.75 -7.64 -8.55
N MET A 26 15.33 -6.49 -8.19
CA MET A 26 15.98 -5.57 -9.12
C MET A 26 17.49 -5.74 -9.04
N SER A 27 18.20 -5.67 -10.18
CA SER A 27 19.67 -5.63 -10.18
C SER A 27 20.21 -4.24 -9.78
N GLU A 28 21.55 -4.08 -9.75
CA GLU A 28 22.18 -2.77 -9.55
C GLU A 28 22.34 -1.98 -10.87
N ASN A 29 21.74 -2.42 -11.97
CA ASN A 29 21.77 -1.69 -13.23
C ASN A 29 20.96 -0.38 -13.12
N ALA A 30 21.59 0.75 -13.48
CA ALA A 30 20.97 2.07 -13.37
C ALA A 30 19.79 2.30 -14.31
N GLU A 31 19.83 1.72 -15.52
CA GLU A 31 18.73 1.83 -16.50
C GLU A 31 17.51 1.04 -16.04
N GLU A 32 17.73 -0.18 -15.50
CA GLU A 32 16.69 -0.96 -14.84
C GLU A 32 16.08 -0.21 -13.66
N ALA A 33 16.91 0.43 -12.82
CA ALA A 33 16.45 1.21 -11.68
C ALA A 33 15.61 2.44 -12.09
N VAL A 34 15.91 3.08 -13.22
CA VAL A 34 15.08 4.16 -13.78
C VAL A 34 13.71 3.61 -14.19
N GLN A 35 13.69 2.53 -14.96
CA GLN A 35 12.43 1.94 -15.44
C GLN A 35 11.57 1.48 -14.26
N ARG A 36 12.15 0.73 -13.32
CA ARG A 36 11.45 0.28 -12.12
C ARG A 36 10.96 1.46 -11.27
N GLY A 37 11.74 2.53 -11.16
CA GLY A 37 11.36 3.75 -10.46
C GLY A 37 10.11 4.42 -11.03
N ASN A 38 9.95 4.43 -12.36
CA ASN A 38 8.75 4.97 -13.02
C ASN A 38 7.50 4.17 -12.64
N ASP A 39 7.60 2.83 -12.68
CA ASP A 39 6.49 1.95 -12.31
C ASP A 39 6.13 2.07 -10.82
N LEU A 40 7.15 2.12 -9.95
CA LEU A 40 6.97 2.31 -8.51
C LEU A 40 6.26 3.63 -8.19
N ALA A 41 6.57 4.72 -8.89
CA ALA A 41 5.89 6.00 -8.68
C ALA A 41 4.37 5.91 -8.96
N VAL A 42 3.99 5.20 -10.02
CA VAL A 42 2.58 4.92 -10.34
C VAL A 42 1.95 4.07 -9.24
N TYR A 43 2.63 3.03 -8.78
CA TYR A 43 2.11 2.17 -7.72
C TYR A 43 1.97 2.87 -6.37
N VAL A 44 2.88 3.77 -6.00
CA VAL A 44 2.75 4.60 -4.79
C VAL A 44 1.46 5.43 -4.86
N ALA A 45 1.22 6.11 -5.98
CA ALA A 45 0.01 6.90 -6.16
C ALA A 45 -1.25 6.01 -6.14
N ARG A 46 -1.21 4.88 -6.86
CA ARG A 46 -2.36 4.00 -6.98
C ARG A 46 -2.71 3.33 -5.66
N SER A 47 -1.74 2.75 -4.95
CA SER A 47 -1.96 2.11 -3.65
C SER A 47 -2.44 3.13 -2.60
N GLY A 48 -2.03 4.39 -2.70
CA GLY A 48 -2.55 5.47 -1.87
C GLY A 48 -4.04 5.74 -2.10
N LYS A 49 -4.49 5.73 -3.36
CA LYS A 49 -5.92 5.81 -3.72
C LYS A 49 -6.68 4.58 -3.20
N LEU A 50 -6.15 3.38 -3.44
CA LEU A 50 -6.76 2.13 -2.94
C LEU A 50 -6.88 2.13 -1.42
N LEU A 51 -5.90 2.67 -0.67
CA LEU A 51 -5.98 2.81 0.79
C LEU A 51 -7.16 3.70 1.22
N ALA A 52 -7.38 4.82 0.53
CA ALA A 52 -8.50 5.70 0.82
C ALA A 52 -9.84 5.00 0.59
N ASP A 53 -9.97 4.26 -0.50
CA ASP A 53 -11.18 3.49 -0.82
C ASP A 53 -11.41 2.33 0.14
N SER A 54 -10.37 1.58 0.51
CA SER A 54 -10.48 0.51 1.52
C SER A 54 -10.95 1.06 2.86
N LYS A 55 -10.45 2.23 3.26
CA LYS A 55 -10.92 2.93 4.48
C LYS A 55 -12.37 3.38 4.35
N TYR A 56 -12.80 3.80 3.16
CA TYR A 56 -14.20 4.10 2.90
C TYR A 56 -15.08 2.87 3.11
N TRP A 57 -14.74 1.73 2.50
CA TRP A 57 -15.49 0.48 2.66
C TRP A 57 -15.51 -0.01 4.11
N LEU A 58 -14.39 0.06 4.83
CA LEU A 58 -14.34 -0.28 6.25
C LEU A 58 -15.33 0.59 7.05
N ASN A 59 -15.34 1.90 6.80
CA ASN A 59 -16.24 2.82 7.49
C ASN A 59 -17.70 2.58 7.15
N GLU A 60 -18.03 2.27 5.89
CA GLU A 60 -19.40 1.91 5.48
C GLU A 60 -19.86 0.63 6.18
N THR A 61 -19.03 -0.42 6.19
CA THR A 61 -19.34 -1.68 6.90
C THR A 61 -19.55 -1.43 8.39
N MET A 62 -18.70 -0.61 9.02
CA MET A 62 -18.83 -0.24 10.44
C MET A 62 -20.09 0.58 10.75
N LYS A 63 -20.60 1.35 9.78
CA LYS A 63 -21.80 2.18 9.93
C LYS A 63 -23.09 1.47 9.54
N SER A 64 -23.01 0.29 8.93
CA SER A 64 -24.19 -0.46 8.49
C SER A 64 -25.19 -0.67 9.63
N GLU A 65 -26.49 -0.60 9.32
CA GLU A 65 -27.57 -0.77 10.31
C GLU A 65 -27.47 -2.12 11.04
N VAL A 66 -27.06 -3.17 10.31
CA VAL A 66 -26.81 -4.51 10.87
C VAL A 66 -25.70 -4.46 11.91
N MET A 67 -24.58 -3.80 11.62
CA MET A 67 -23.48 -3.64 12.57
C MET A 67 -23.91 -2.88 13.81
N GLN A 68 -24.65 -1.78 13.64
CA GLN A 68 -25.12 -0.98 14.78
C GLN A 68 -26.08 -1.76 15.67
N THR A 69 -27.00 -2.52 15.06
CA THR A 69 -27.93 -3.39 15.79
C THR A 69 -27.18 -4.45 16.59
N LEU A 70 -26.15 -5.08 16.01
CA LEU A 70 -25.30 -6.06 16.70
C LEU A 70 -24.55 -5.43 17.88
N VAL A 71 -23.99 -4.24 17.68
CA VAL A 71 -23.29 -3.49 18.72
C VAL A 71 -24.22 -3.13 19.87
N ASP A 72 -25.43 -2.64 19.57
CA ASP A 72 -26.40 -2.27 20.61
C ASP A 72 -26.96 -3.49 21.35
N THR A 73 -27.14 -4.62 20.65
CA THR A 73 -27.47 -5.90 21.28
C THR A 73 -26.37 -6.35 22.25
N ALA A 74 -25.11 -6.26 21.84
CA ALA A 74 -23.98 -6.62 22.70
C ALA A 74 -23.86 -5.70 23.92
N LYS A 75 -24.11 -4.39 23.76
CA LYS A 75 -24.19 -3.44 24.89
C LYS A 75 -25.32 -3.80 25.85
N ASN A 76 -26.51 -4.11 25.34
CA ASN A 76 -27.67 -4.51 26.15
C ASN A 76 -27.40 -5.81 26.92
N ALA A 77 -26.62 -6.73 26.33
CA ALA A 77 -26.13 -7.94 27.00
C ALA A 77 -25.00 -7.69 28.03
N LYS A 78 -24.64 -6.42 28.29
CA LYS A 78 -23.54 -6.00 29.19
C LYS A 78 -22.17 -6.56 28.79
N ALA A 79 -21.94 -6.78 27.49
CA ALA A 79 -20.60 -7.13 26.99
C ALA A 79 -19.61 -5.99 27.27
N THR A 80 -18.35 -6.35 27.55
CA THR A 80 -17.30 -5.34 27.76
C THR A 80 -16.98 -4.60 26.47
N ALA A 81 -16.54 -3.35 26.58
CA ALA A 81 -16.10 -2.56 25.42
C ALA A 81 -15.02 -3.31 24.60
N THR A 82 -14.11 -4.02 25.27
CA THR A 82 -13.09 -4.86 24.63
C THR A 82 -13.71 -5.98 23.82
N ALA A 83 -14.70 -6.70 24.36
CA ALA A 83 -15.39 -7.78 23.64
C ALA A 83 -16.17 -7.26 22.42
N ILE A 84 -16.84 -6.10 22.56
CA ILE A 84 -17.55 -5.44 21.46
C ILE A 84 -16.56 -5.03 20.35
N ASN A 85 -15.43 -4.42 20.71
CA ASN A 85 -14.41 -4.02 19.73
C ASN A 85 -13.76 -5.23 19.03
N ALA A 86 -13.55 -6.34 19.75
CA ALA A 86 -13.09 -7.59 19.16
C ALA A 86 -14.11 -8.15 18.16
N LEU A 87 -15.41 -8.10 18.49
CA LEU A 87 -16.49 -8.51 17.59
C LEU A 87 -16.52 -7.66 16.32
N ILE A 88 -16.54 -6.32 16.44
CA ILE A 88 -16.51 -5.40 15.30
C ILE A 88 -15.27 -5.66 14.44
N SER A 89 -14.13 -5.92 15.07
CA SER A 89 -12.89 -6.20 14.37
C SER A 89 -12.96 -7.50 13.58
N SER A 90 -13.55 -8.54 14.16
CA SER A 90 -13.77 -9.83 13.51
C SER A 90 -14.75 -9.73 12.33
N LEU A 91 -15.82 -8.96 12.49
CA LEU A 91 -16.83 -8.77 11.45
C LEU A 91 -16.31 -7.95 10.26
N CYS A 92 -15.42 -6.98 10.50
CA CYS A 92 -14.82 -6.17 9.44
C CYS A 92 -13.46 -6.72 8.96
N ARG A 93 -13.21 -8.02 9.10
CA ARG A 93 -11.86 -8.60 8.85
C ARG A 93 -11.36 -8.34 7.44
N GLU A 94 -12.26 -8.39 6.46
CA GLU A 94 -11.90 -8.31 5.04
C GLU A 94 -11.53 -6.88 4.65
N GLU A 95 -12.34 -5.90 5.07
CA GLU A 95 -12.04 -4.49 4.83
C GLU A 95 -10.78 -4.06 5.58
N ARG A 96 -10.56 -4.55 6.81
CA ARG A 96 -9.30 -4.30 7.55
C ARG A 96 -8.10 -4.89 6.82
N TYR A 97 -8.21 -6.13 6.34
CA TYR A 97 -7.16 -6.75 5.55
C TYR A 97 -6.79 -5.91 4.32
N LEU A 98 -7.79 -5.40 3.58
CA LEU A 98 -7.54 -4.53 2.42
C LEU A 98 -6.88 -3.20 2.83
N VAL A 99 -7.29 -2.58 3.94
CA VAL A 99 -6.63 -1.36 4.46
C VAL A 99 -5.16 -1.63 4.78
N ASP A 100 -4.90 -2.68 5.54
CA ASP A 100 -3.55 -3.03 5.98
C ASP A 100 -2.67 -3.38 4.78
N TRP A 101 -3.18 -4.15 3.81
CA TRP A 101 -2.41 -4.53 2.63
C TRP A 101 -2.12 -3.33 1.72
N CYS A 102 -3.10 -2.43 1.51
CA CYS A 102 -2.86 -1.16 0.81
C CYS A 102 -1.73 -0.35 1.46
N GLU A 103 -1.71 -0.24 2.79
CA GLU A 103 -0.66 0.48 3.51
C GLU A 103 0.71 -0.21 3.33
N ARG A 104 0.75 -1.54 3.41
CA ARG A 104 1.99 -2.31 3.24
C ARG A 104 2.54 -2.19 1.82
N CYS A 105 1.72 -2.37 0.79
CA CYS A 105 2.15 -2.18 -0.60
C CYS A 105 2.66 -0.76 -0.84
N ASN A 106 1.95 0.27 -0.34
CA ASN A 106 2.37 1.66 -0.49
C ASN A 106 3.73 1.93 0.16
N ARG A 107 3.92 1.46 1.39
CA ARG A 107 5.17 1.63 2.13
C ARG A 107 6.32 0.91 1.43
N THR A 108 6.11 -0.33 0.99
CA THR A 108 7.12 -1.09 0.24
C THR A 108 7.48 -0.40 -1.06
N ALA A 109 6.50 0.05 -1.85
CA ALA A 109 6.75 0.77 -3.10
C ALA A 109 7.55 2.06 -2.87
N THR A 110 7.23 2.81 -1.80
CA THR A 110 7.95 4.02 -1.42
C THR A 110 9.42 3.73 -1.08
N HIS A 111 9.69 2.69 -0.29
CA HIS A 111 11.07 2.34 0.05
C HIS A 111 11.85 1.77 -1.14
N GLN A 112 11.22 0.98 -2.00
CA GLN A 112 11.85 0.50 -3.23
C GLN A 112 12.15 1.66 -4.20
N LEU A 113 11.29 2.68 -4.25
CA LEU A 113 11.55 3.87 -5.08
C LEU A 113 12.79 4.63 -4.57
N SER A 114 12.92 4.80 -3.26
CA SER A 114 14.12 5.37 -2.65
C SER A 114 15.37 4.54 -2.95
N TRP A 115 15.26 3.21 -2.95
CA TRP A 115 16.37 2.32 -3.34
C TRP A 115 16.78 2.53 -4.81
N CYS A 116 15.83 2.68 -5.74
CA CYS A 116 16.12 2.99 -7.13
C CYS A 116 16.92 4.30 -7.26
N VAL A 117 16.54 5.33 -6.50
CA VAL A 117 17.28 6.61 -6.44
C VAL A 117 18.71 6.41 -5.94
N THR A 118 18.92 5.55 -4.94
CA THR A 118 20.25 5.21 -4.43
C THR A 118 21.11 4.54 -5.51
N VAL A 119 20.57 3.55 -6.24
CA VAL A 119 21.29 2.85 -7.32
C VAL A 119 21.69 3.82 -8.44
N ILE A 120 20.78 4.70 -8.86
CA ILE A 120 21.06 5.73 -9.87
C ILE A 120 22.15 6.69 -9.38
N SER A 121 22.13 7.06 -8.10
CA SER A 121 23.14 7.96 -7.53
C SER A 121 24.52 7.31 -7.46
N LYS A 122 24.59 6.02 -7.09
CA LYS A 122 25.82 5.23 -7.13
C LYS A 122 26.43 5.23 -8.54
N ALA A 123 25.62 4.92 -9.56
CA ALA A 123 26.09 4.88 -10.95
C ALA A 123 26.61 6.24 -11.45
N LYS A 124 25.95 7.35 -11.07
CA LYS A 124 26.41 8.71 -11.40
C LYS A 124 27.78 9.02 -10.80
N GLU A 125 28.01 8.66 -9.54
CA GLU A 125 29.31 8.87 -8.89
C GLU A 125 30.41 7.97 -9.48
N GLU A 126 30.09 6.71 -9.81
CA GLU A 126 31.03 5.81 -10.49
C GLU A 126 31.49 6.37 -11.85
N MET A 127 30.56 6.89 -12.66
CA MET A 127 30.89 7.53 -13.95
C MET A 127 31.78 8.77 -13.77
N LYS A 128 31.49 9.60 -12.75
CA LYS A 128 32.27 10.79 -12.43
C LYS A 128 33.71 10.41 -12.02
N MET A 129 33.86 9.41 -11.17
CA MET A 129 35.18 8.93 -10.71
C MET A 129 35.99 8.33 -11.87
N ALA A 130 35.35 7.59 -12.78
CA ALA A 130 36.00 7.07 -13.98
C ALA A 130 36.50 8.19 -14.91
N GLY A 131 35.70 9.23 -15.14
CA GLY A 131 36.11 10.41 -15.91
C GLY A 131 37.27 11.18 -15.29
N MET A 132 37.32 11.31 -13.96
CA MET A 132 38.42 11.95 -13.24
C MET A 132 39.73 11.15 -13.31
N HIS A 133 39.67 9.83 -13.37
CA HIS A 133 40.86 8.98 -13.54
C HIS A 133 41.46 9.12 -14.95
N ASN A 134 40.61 9.24 -15.97
CA ASN A 134 41.06 9.41 -17.35
C ASN A 134 41.71 10.78 -17.62
N ASN A 135 41.30 11.83 -16.91
CA ASN A 135 41.91 13.17 -17.03
C ASN A 135 43.23 13.35 -16.25
N LYS A 136 43.67 12.36 -15.49
CA LYS A 136 44.92 12.37 -14.71
C LYS A 136 46.06 11.56 -15.36
N LYS A 137 45.83 10.99 -16.55
CA LYS A 137 46.85 10.37 -17.41
C LYS A 137 47.15 11.29 -18.58
#